data_AF-A0A0W1GPG9-F1
#
_entry.id   AF-A0A0W1GPG9-F1
#
_cell.length_a   1.000
_cell.length_b   1.000
_cell.length_c   1.000
_cell.angle_alpha   90.00
_cell.angle_beta   90.00
_cell.angle_gamma   90.00
#
_symmetry.space_group_name_H-M   'P 1'
#
loop_
_entity.id
_entity.type
_entity.pdbx_description
1 polymer ?
#
loop_
_entity_poly.entity_id
_entity_poly.type
_entity_poly.pdbx_seq_one_letter_code
_entity_poly.pdbx_strand_id
1 'polypeptide(L)'
;MLPKTGKSLPQRQADITFAELVSAALTEEVGETHRGVKTLMRWTGASERCVKHWLAGTHAPSGSHLLALMRHSDELLRHLLIAAGRREATVGLELASLRFKLRELLLLIDEGGAPPIRH
;
A
#
# COMPACT_ATOMS: atom_id res chain seq x y z
N MET A 1 2.18 37.82 26.40
CA MET A 1 0.91 37.13 26.09
C MET A 1 0.71 37.19 24.59
N LEU A 2 0.64 36.06 23.88
CA LEU A 2 0.49 36.06 22.42
C LEU A 2 -1.01 36.14 22.03
N PRO A 3 -1.38 36.89 20.98
CA PRO A 3 -2.77 37.02 20.56
C PRO A 3 -3.32 35.71 19.96
N LYS A 4 -4.52 35.33 20.42
CA LYS A 4 -5.30 34.17 19.96
C LYS A 4 -6.17 34.53 18.75
N THR A 5 -5.61 34.63 17.54
CA THR A 5 -6.45 34.56 16.33
C THR A 5 -5.63 34.12 15.12
N GLY A 6 -5.49 32.81 14.95
CA GLY A 6 -5.09 32.23 13.67
C GLY A 6 -6.27 32.32 12.71
N LYS A 7 -6.10 33.08 11.62
CA LYS A 7 -7.08 33.23 10.54
C LYS A 7 -7.48 31.84 10.00
N SER A 8 -8.78 31.66 9.82
CA SER A 8 -9.40 30.53 9.11
C SER A 8 -8.61 30.22 7.84
N LEU A 9 -8.05 29.01 7.77
CA LEU A 9 -7.38 28.52 6.56
C LEU A 9 -8.46 28.35 5.47
N PRO A 10 -8.19 28.78 4.22
CA PRO A 10 -9.16 28.67 3.15
C PRO A 10 -9.60 27.22 2.98
N GLN A 11 -10.91 27.03 2.89
CA GLN A 11 -11.56 25.73 2.71
C GLN A 11 -11.24 25.19 1.31
N ARG A 12 -10.05 24.60 1.20
CA ARG A 12 -9.58 23.83 0.06
C ARG A 12 -10.54 22.65 -0.11
N GLN A 13 -11.02 22.42 -1.34
CA GLN A 13 -11.69 21.19 -1.77
C GLN A 13 -11.14 20.03 -0.94
N ALA A 14 -11.93 19.39 -0.07
CA ALA A 14 -11.41 18.58 1.05
C ALA A 14 -10.25 17.66 0.60
N ASP A 15 -9.02 18.14 0.79
CA ASP A 15 -7.82 17.43 0.37
C ASP A 15 -7.75 16.24 1.31
N ILE A 16 -7.85 15.02 0.76
CA ILE A 16 -7.66 13.80 1.55
C ILE A 16 -6.32 13.93 2.28
N THR A 17 -6.31 13.70 3.58
CA THR A 17 -5.06 13.72 4.32
C THR A 17 -4.19 12.53 3.89
N PHE A 18 -2.88 12.65 4.08
CA PHE A 18 -1.98 11.53 3.79
C PHE A 18 -2.34 10.27 4.60
N ALA A 19 -2.84 10.42 5.82
CA ALA A 19 -3.27 9.30 6.65
C ALA A 19 -4.52 8.61 6.10
N GLU A 20 -5.51 9.38 5.63
CA GLU A 20 -6.72 8.83 4.98
C GLU A 20 -6.41 8.14 3.65
N LEU A 21 -5.48 8.69 2.86
CA LEU A 21 -5.01 8.04 1.63
C LEU A 21 -4.39 6.67 1.93
N VAL A 22 -3.48 6.61 2.91
CA VAL A 22 -2.82 5.36 3.29
C VAL A 22 -3.85 4.38 3.85
N SER A 23 -4.78 4.83 4.68
CA SER A 23 -5.89 4.02 5.19
C SER A 23 -6.67 3.36 4.06
N ALA A 24 -7.15 4.15 3.10
CA ALA A 24 -7.93 3.64 1.96
C ALA A 24 -7.16 2.55 1.19
N ALA A 25 -5.90 2.83 0.86
CA ALA A 25 -5.08 1.88 0.11
C ALA A 25 -4.80 0.57 0.88
N LEU A 26 -4.51 0.65 2.18
CA LEU A 26 -4.25 -0.53 3.00
C LEU A 26 -5.53 -1.35 3.23
N THR A 27 -6.66 -0.69 3.41
CA THR A 27 -7.96 -1.36 3.55
C THR A 27 -8.34 -2.08 2.25
N GLU A 28 -8.04 -1.51 1.08
CA GLU A 28 -8.24 -2.18 -0.21
C GLU A 28 -7.31 -3.39 -0.40
N GLU A 29 -6.03 -3.27 -0.04
CA GLU A 29 -5.04 -4.34 -0.22
C GLU A 29 -5.26 -5.55 0.71
N VAL A 30 -5.45 -5.31 2.02
CA VAL A 30 -5.44 -6.40 3.03
C VAL A 30 -6.72 -6.51 3.86
N GLY A 31 -7.62 -5.54 3.74
CA GLY A 31 -8.84 -5.43 4.56
C GLY A 31 -8.57 -5.07 6.02
N GLU A 32 -9.63 -4.66 6.73
CA GLU A 32 -9.59 -4.31 8.16
C GLU A 32 -9.75 -5.53 9.09
N THR A 33 -9.26 -6.69 8.65
CA THR A 33 -9.37 -7.93 9.43
C THR A 33 -8.17 -8.11 10.35
N HIS A 34 -8.31 -8.95 11.39
CA HIS A 34 -7.17 -9.32 12.24
C HIS A 34 -6.00 -9.92 11.41
N ARG A 35 -6.31 -10.64 10.34
CA ARG A 35 -5.29 -11.16 9.40
C ARG A 35 -4.58 -10.02 8.65
N GLY A 36 -5.32 -9.01 8.19
CA GLY A 36 -4.75 -7.82 7.56
C GLY A 36 -3.79 -7.10 8.50
N VAL A 37 -4.21 -6.86 9.74
CA VAL A 37 -3.36 -6.26 10.79
C VAL A 37 -2.05 -7.04 10.99
N LYS A 38 -2.11 -8.36 11.15
CA LYS A 38 -0.90 -9.19 11.31
C LYS A 38 -0.01 -9.19 10.07
N THR A 39 -0.59 -9.10 8.88
CA THR A 39 0.16 -9.00 7.62
C THR A 39 0.95 -7.70 7.56
N LEU A 40 0.32 -6.56 7.88
CA LEU A 40 0.98 -5.25 7.90
C LEU A 40 2.07 -5.17 8.99
N MET A 41 1.83 -5.76 10.17
CA MET A 41 2.86 -5.89 11.19
C MET A 41 4.07 -6.68 10.67
N ARG A 42 3.84 -7.79 9.96
CA ARG A 42 4.91 -8.62 9.38
C ARG A 42 5.71 -7.86 8.31
N TRP A 43 5.04 -7.09 7.46
CA TRP A 43 5.70 -6.30 6.42
C TRP A 43 6.56 -5.17 6.99
N THR A 44 6.12 -4.55 8.08
CA THR A 44 6.69 -3.28 8.56
C THR A 44 7.50 -3.39 9.84
N GLY A 45 7.31 -4.45 10.63
CA GLY A 45 7.84 -4.56 12.00
C GLY A 45 7.14 -3.65 13.01
N ALA A 46 6.08 -2.94 12.62
CA ALA A 46 5.39 -2.01 13.49
C ALA A 46 4.50 -2.72 14.53
N SER A 47 4.21 -2.02 15.62
CA SER A 47 3.28 -2.52 16.63
C SER A 47 1.85 -2.57 16.10
N GLU A 48 1.04 -3.48 16.66
CA GLU A 48 -0.37 -3.62 16.31
C GLU A 48 -1.14 -2.29 16.45
N ARG A 49 -0.82 -1.51 17.47
CA ARG A 49 -1.40 -0.19 17.71
C ARG A 49 -1.11 0.77 16.54
N CYS A 50 0.13 0.82 16.05
CA CYS A 50 0.48 1.69 14.92
C CYS A 50 -0.28 1.29 13.67
N VAL A 51 -0.33 -0.01 13.37
CA VAL A 51 -1.07 -0.53 12.22
C VAL A 51 -2.56 -0.19 12.30
N LYS A 52 -3.19 -0.37 13.46
CA LYS A 52 -4.59 0.03 13.68
C LYS A 52 -4.82 1.52 13.48
N HIS A 53 -3.87 2.36 13.91
CA HIS A 53 -3.95 3.79 13.67
C HIS A 53 -3.86 4.18 12.19
N TRP A 54 -3.04 3.46 11.42
CA TRP A 54 -2.92 3.66 9.97
C TRP A 54 -4.18 3.23 9.23
N LEU A 55 -4.71 2.05 9.56
CA LEU A 55 -5.97 1.55 8.99
C LEU A 55 -7.14 2.49 9.32
N ALA A 56 -7.18 3.05 10.53
CA ALA A 56 -8.20 4.03 10.91
C ALA A 56 -8.00 5.43 10.31
N GLY A 57 -6.92 5.68 9.55
CA GLY A 57 -6.61 7.00 8.99
C GLY A 57 -6.25 8.07 10.03
N THR A 58 -6.06 7.69 11.30
CA THR A 58 -5.79 8.63 12.40
C THR A 58 -4.34 9.12 12.43
N HIS A 59 -3.41 8.30 11.99
CA HIS A 59 -1.99 8.63 11.90
C HIS A 59 -1.40 8.05 10.62
N ALA A 60 -0.40 8.72 10.07
CA ALA A 60 0.36 8.21 8.94
C ALA A 60 1.55 7.35 9.41
N PRO A 61 1.99 6.37 8.60
CA PRO A 61 3.26 5.70 8.82
C PRO A 61 4.43 6.68 8.70
N SER A 62 5.50 6.45 9.47
CA SER A 62 6.78 7.11 9.23
C SER A 62 7.33 6.72 7.86
N GLY A 63 8.29 7.49 7.32
CA GLY A 63 8.90 7.19 6.02
C GLY A 63 9.50 5.77 5.94
N SER A 64 10.09 5.27 7.03
CA SER A 64 10.62 3.90 7.09
C SER A 64 9.53 2.83 6.94
N HIS A 65 8.41 2.99 7.67
CA HIS A 65 7.28 2.07 7.57
C HIS A 65 6.58 2.19 6.22
N LEU A 66 6.47 3.39 5.67
CA LEU A 66 5.89 3.62 4.34
C LEU A 66 6.70 2.89 3.26
N LEU A 67 8.03 2.99 3.28
CA LEU A 67 8.90 2.26 2.37
C LEU A 67 8.74 0.74 2.52
N ALA A 68 8.54 0.25 3.74
CA ALA A 68 8.27 -1.16 3.97
C ALA A 68 6.92 -1.59 3.37
N LEU A 69 5.87 -0.79 3.54
CA LEU A 69 4.56 -1.05 2.94
C LEU A 69 4.64 -1.06 1.40
N MET A 70 5.27 -0.06 0.78
CA MET A 70 5.39 0.03 -0.68
C MET A 70 6.25 -1.08 -1.30
N ARG A 71 7.09 -1.78 -0.52
CA ARG A 71 7.79 -2.98 -1.01
C ARG A 71 6.88 -4.19 -1.16
N HIS A 72 5.71 -4.17 -0.52
CA HIS A 72 4.81 -5.31 -0.46
C HIS A 72 3.41 -5.02 -1.04
N SER A 73 3.04 -3.76 -1.22
CA SER A 73 1.72 -3.35 -1.74
C SER A 73 1.89 -2.41 -2.94
N ASP A 74 1.62 -2.96 -4.13
CA ASP A 74 1.50 -2.18 -5.35
C ASP A 74 0.29 -1.22 -5.26
N GLU A 75 -0.77 -1.59 -4.52
CA GLU A 75 -1.97 -0.75 -4.40
C GLU A 75 -1.70 0.56 -3.62
N LEU A 76 -0.90 0.49 -2.55
CA LEU A 76 -0.46 1.69 -1.84
C LEU A 76 0.38 2.60 -2.74
N LEU A 77 1.32 2.04 -3.50
CA LEU A 77 2.11 2.82 -4.45
C LEU A 77 1.22 3.46 -5.54
N ARG A 78 0.22 2.72 -6.04
CA ARG A 78 -0.75 3.20 -7.01
C ARG A 78 -1.56 4.39 -6.47
N HIS A 79 -2.08 4.30 -5.25
CA HIS A 79 -2.79 5.40 -4.60
C HIS A 79 -1.92 6.66 -4.48
N LEU A 80 -0.65 6.52 -4.08
CA LEU A 80 0.28 7.63 -3.96
C LEU A 80 0.60 8.28 -5.32
N LEU A 81 0.77 7.50 -6.37
CA LEU A 81 0.98 8.02 -7.73
C LEU A 81 -0.22 8.81 -8.23
N ILE A 82 -1.44 8.32 -7.98
CA ILE A 82 -2.67 9.01 -8.34
C ILE A 82 -2.78 10.34 -7.58
N ALA A 83 -2.55 10.35 -6.27
CA ALA A 83 -2.59 11.56 -5.46
C ALA A 83 -1.48 12.56 -5.81
N ALA A 84 -0.33 12.06 -6.28
CA ALA A 84 0.75 12.88 -6.81
C ALA A 84 0.47 13.42 -8.23
N GLY A 85 -0.68 13.12 -8.83
CA GLY A 85 -1.05 13.56 -10.18
C GLY A 85 -0.33 12.81 -11.29
N ARG A 86 0.25 11.63 -11.00
CA ARG A 86 1.03 10.80 -11.93
C ARG A 86 0.27 9.53 -12.33
N ARG A 87 -0.98 9.69 -12.73
CA ARG A 87 -1.86 8.56 -13.07
C ARG A 87 -1.30 7.71 -14.21
N GLU A 88 -0.62 8.31 -15.17
CA GLU A 88 0.04 7.63 -16.28
C GLU A 88 1.12 6.63 -15.82
N ALA A 89 1.75 6.86 -14.65
CA ALA A 89 2.74 5.96 -14.10
C ALA A 89 2.13 4.66 -13.53
N THR A 90 0.81 4.62 -13.25
CA THR A 90 0.16 3.40 -12.74
C THR A 90 0.11 2.29 -13.78
N VAL A 91 0.02 2.63 -15.06
CA VAL A 91 0.04 1.65 -16.17
C VAL A 91 1.35 0.85 -16.16
N GLY A 92 2.48 1.51 -15.93
CA GLY A 92 3.77 0.84 -15.82
C GLY A 92 3.84 -0.12 -14.63
N LEU A 93 3.26 0.27 -13.50
CA LEU A 93 3.18 -0.57 -12.29
C LEU A 93 2.31 -1.82 -12.53
N GLU A 94 1.12 -1.64 -13.10
CA GLU A 94 0.19 -2.74 -13.44
C GLU A 94 0.82 -3.73 -14.42
N LEU A 95 1.53 -3.23 -15.45
CA LEU A 95 2.24 -4.07 -16.42
C LEU A 95 3.38 -4.87 -15.77
N ALA A 96 4.14 -4.25 -14.85
CA ALA A 96 5.20 -4.93 -14.12
C ALA A 96 4.64 -6.06 -13.24
N SER A 97 3.54 -5.80 -12.52
CA SER A 97 2.85 -6.79 -11.69
C SER A 97 2.28 -7.95 -12.52
N LEU A 98 1.66 -7.66 -13.67
CA LEU A 98 1.18 -8.68 -14.60
C LEU A 98 2.32 -9.54 -15.15
N ARG A 99 3.44 -8.91 -15.56
CA ARG A 99 4.63 -9.63 -16.04
C ARG A 99 5.21 -10.56 -14.97
N PHE A 100 5.23 -10.12 -13.72
CA PHE A 100 5.66 -10.97 -12.59
C PHE A 100 4.74 -12.19 -12.44
N LYS A 101 3.42 -11.98 -12.38
CA LYS A 101 2.42 -13.06 -12.26
C LYS A 101 2.49 -14.06 -13.41
N LEU A 102 2.64 -13.59 -14.65
CA LEU A 102 2.77 -14.47 -15.82
C LEU A 102 4.04 -15.32 -15.76
N ARG A 103 5.15 -14.77 -15.26
CA ARG A 103 6.40 -15.54 -15.07
C ARG A 103 6.23 -16.62 -14.01
N GLU A 104 5.62 -16.30 -12.88
CA GLU A 104 5.32 -17.28 -11.82
C GLU A 104 4.45 -18.43 -12.36
N LEU A 105 3.43 -18.12 -13.15
CA LEU A 105 2.56 -19.13 -13.77
C LEU A 105 3.30 -19.99 -14.78
N LEU A 106 4.18 -19.40 -15.60
CA LEU A 106 5.00 -20.16 -16.55
C LEU A 106 5.92 -21.15 -15.83
N LEU A 107 6.59 -20.71 -14.74
CA LEU A 107 7.42 -21.59 -13.92
C LEU A 107 6.62 -22.78 -13.38
N LEU A 108 5.40 -22.53 -12.88
CA LEU A 108 4.52 -23.59 -12.38
C LEU A 108 4.13 -24.60 -13.48
N ILE A 109 3.86 -24.12 -14.70
CA ILE A 109 3.53 -24.98 -15.85
C ILE A 109 4.75 -25.83 -16.25
N ASP A 110 5.94 -25.23 -16.30
CA ASP A 110 7.18 -25.92 -16.67
C ASP A 110 7.57 -26.98 -15.64
N GLU A 111 7.41 -26.68 -14.33
CA GLU A 111 7.64 -27.63 -13.23
C GLU A 111 6.62 -28.78 -13.22
N GLY A 112 5.37 -28.54 -13.66
CA GLY A 112 4.32 -29.53 -13.78
C GLY A 112 4.28 -30.30 -15.11
N GLY A 113 5.13 -29.95 -16.08
CA GLY A 113 5.04 -30.42 -17.48
C GLY A 113 6.08 -31.47 -17.92
N ALA A 114 7.09 -31.78 -17.11
CA ALA A 114 8.10 -32.79 -17.46
C ALA A 114 7.76 -34.15 -16.81
N PRO A 115 7.46 -35.22 -17.58
CA PRO A 115 7.38 -36.55 -16.99
C PRO A 115 8.76 -36.95 -16.45
N PRO A 116 8.86 -37.58 -15.26
CA PRO A 116 10.12 -38.12 -14.81
C PRO A 116 10.55 -39.23 -15.77
N ILE A 117 11.59 -38.96 -16.56
CA ILE A 117 12.30 -40.00 -17.31
C ILE A 117 12.94 -40.91 -16.27
N ARG A 118 12.40 -42.13 -16.12
CA ARG A 118 13.08 -43.20 -15.42
C ARG A 118 13.45 -44.28 -16.42
N HIS A 119 14.77 -44.45 -16.56
CA HIS A 119 15.44 -45.60 -17.15
C HIS A 119 15.20 -46.87 -16.31
#